data_AF-A0A560PYM4-F1
#
_entry.id   AF-A0A560PYM4-F1
#
_cell.length_a   1.000
_cell.length_b   1.000
_cell.length_c   1.000
_cell.angle_alpha   90.00
_cell.angle_beta   90.00
_cell.angle_gamma   90.00
#
_symmetry.space_group_name_H-M   'P 1'
#
loop_
_entity.id
_entity.type
_entity.pdbx_description
1 polymer ?
#
loop_
_entity_poly.entity_id
_entity_poly.type
_entity_poly.pdbx_seq_one_letter_code
_entity_poly.pdbx_strand_id
1 'polypeptide(L)'
;MRIARFIAPCLFSLSLCGLTVEAAAPLSPPSGYYAPVPQQQKQDQADACPSTPTPYTGTLLFRSKYEGSDQARTTLNPEAEQAFREQTASITELERGVSQQVMRYMRDGRPQHLSCALGWLNSWAEADALLSTEYTHTGKSMRKWALGSMAGAYLRLKFSSSQPLARYPEQTQRIEAWFVRLAEQTVVDWSDLPLEKINNHSYWAAWSVMAAAVISNRRDLFDWSVAQFRVAAGQVDEQGYLPNELKRRQRALAYHNYSLPPLSMIAAFAQANSLDLREENHGALQRLAERVMAGVEKQDGFEEQTDHQQDMQDLRKPAKFAWLAPYCTLYTCSAAARQRQQEMGPFRTFRLGGDVSQVFTPRAKDDS
;
A
#
# COMPACT_ATOMS: atom_id res chain seq x y z
N MET A 1 -47.98 -68.69 35.41
CA MET A 1 -48.33 -67.43 36.11
C MET A 1 -47.13 -66.49 36.05
N ARG A 2 -47.41 -65.20 35.87
CA ARG A 2 -46.55 -64.17 35.23
C ARG A 2 -45.26 -63.83 36.00
N ILE A 3 -44.15 -63.76 35.28
CA ILE A 3 -42.88 -63.12 35.70
C ILE A 3 -42.91 -61.68 35.18
N ALA A 4 -42.90 -60.69 36.06
CA ALA A 4 -42.80 -59.29 35.70
C ALA A 4 -41.31 -58.88 35.66
N ARG A 5 -40.83 -58.49 34.46
CA ARG A 5 -39.53 -57.85 34.26
C ARG A 5 -39.72 -56.34 34.27
N PHE A 6 -39.06 -55.65 35.20
CA PHE A 6 -38.91 -54.20 35.17
C PHE A 6 -37.82 -53.83 34.15
N ILE A 7 -38.16 -52.99 33.17
CA ILE A 7 -37.22 -52.38 32.24
C ILE A 7 -37.05 -50.93 32.69
N ALA A 8 -35.84 -50.57 33.12
CA ALA A 8 -35.44 -49.20 33.39
C ALA A 8 -35.07 -48.52 32.06
N PRO A 9 -35.56 -47.30 31.76
CA PRO A 9 -35.15 -46.57 30.58
C PRO A 9 -33.81 -45.84 30.83
N CYS A 10 -32.77 -46.25 30.12
CA CYS A 10 -31.51 -45.49 30.01
C CYS A 10 -31.76 -44.22 29.18
N LEU A 11 -31.67 -43.05 29.82
CA LEU A 11 -31.60 -41.75 29.16
C LEU A 11 -30.19 -41.56 28.58
N PHE A 12 -30.06 -41.65 27.26
CA PHE A 12 -28.86 -41.23 26.53
C PHE A 12 -28.87 -39.71 26.37
N SER A 13 -28.04 -39.03 27.15
CA SER A 13 -27.76 -37.59 27.00
C SER A 13 -26.84 -37.37 25.81
N LEU A 14 -27.36 -36.93 24.66
CA LEU A 14 -26.54 -36.41 23.56
C LEU A 14 -26.03 -35.02 23.95
N SER A 15 -24.77 -34.91 24.35
CA SER A 15 -24.07 -33.63 24.43
C SER A 15 -23.80 -33.12 23.02
N LEU A 16 -24.57 -32.12 22.59
CA LEU A 16 -24.24 -31.28 21.44
C LEU A 16 -23.02 -30.41 21.82
N CYS A 17 -21.82 -30.82 21.40
CA CYS A 17 -20.69 -29.91 21.31
C CYS A 17 -21.00 -28.86 20.23
N GLY A 18 -21.49 -27.70 20.64
CA GLY A 18 -21.59 -26.54 19.76
C GLY A 18 -20.20 -26.12 19.32
N LEU A 19 -19.91 -26.24 18.03
CA LEU A 19 -18.77 -25.57 17.40
C LEU A 19 -19.03 -24.07 17.46
N THR A 20 -18.47 -23.38 18.45
CA THR A 20 -18.37 -21.93 18.42
C THR A 20 -17.41 -21.56 17.29
N VAL A 21 -17.96 -21.16 16.14
CA VAL A 21 -17.17 -20.51 15.08
C VAL A 21 -16.77 -19.14 15.62
N GLU A 22 -15.57 -19.05 16.19
CA GLU A 22 -14.99 -17.79 16.63
C GLU A 22 -14.71 -16.97 15.36
N ALA A 23 -15.50 -15.91 15.15
CA ALA A 23 -15.29 -15.02 14.02
C ALA A 23 -13.91 -14.37 14.15
N ALA A 24 -13.11 -14.40 13.07
CA ALA A 24 -11.80 -13.78 13.07
C ALA A 24 -11.90 -12.29 13.44
N ALA A 25 -10.95 -11.81 14.24
CA ALA A 25 -10.90 -10.41 14.65
C ALA A 25 -10.86 -9.48 13.41
N PRO A 26 -11.55 -8.33 13.43
CA PRO A 26 -11.53 -7.37 12.32
C PRO A 26 -10.11 -6.92 11.97
N LEU A 27 -9.84 -6.80 10.68
CA LEU A 27 -8.57 -6.29 10.18
C LEU A 27 -8.33 -4.86 10.66
N SER A 28 -7.11 -4.59 11.11
CA SER A 28 -6.70 -3.31 11.71
C SER A 28 -5.43 -2.76 11.07
N PRO A 29 -5.31 -1.44 10.83
CA PRO A 29 -4.05 -0.82 10.45
C PRO A 29 -3.11 -0.67 11.66
N PRO A 30 -1.84 -0.30 11.44
CA PRO A 30 -0.93 0.12 12.51
C PRO A 30 -1.51 1.26 13.37
N SER A 31 -1.09 1.32 14.64
CA SER A 31 -1.69 2.18 15.67
C SER A 31 -1.74 3.67 15.32
N GLY A 32 -0.77 4.20 14.56
CA GLY A 32 -0.76 5.61 14.18
C GLY A 32 -1.90 6.03 13.22
N TYR A 33 -2.60 5.08 12.59
CA TYR A 33 -3.81 5.38 11.81
C TYR A 33 -5.02 5.76 12.68
N TYR A 34 -4.98 5.49 13.99
CA TYR A 34 -6.04 5.84 14.94
C TYR A 34 -5.90 7.26 15.51
N ALA A 35 -4.88 8.01 15.07
CA ALA A 35 -4.65 9.39 15.49
C ALA A 35 -5.93 10.25 15.33
N PRO A 36 -6.32 11.03 16.35
CA PRO A 36 -7.49 11.88 16.27
C PRO A 36 -7.25 13.01 15.28
N VAL A 37 -8.33 13.46 14.65
CA VAL A 37 -8.35 14.71 13.89
C VAL A 37 -8.17 15.87 14.88
N PRO A 38 -7.22 16.80 14.67
CA PRO A 38 -7.07 17.97 15.52
C PRO A 38 -8.35 18.82 15.56
N GLN A 39 -8.57 19.54 16.66
CA GLN A 39 -9.63 20.54 16.72
C GLN A 39 -9.40 21.61 15.65
N GLN A 40 -10.48 22.08 15.04
CA GLN A 40 -10.43 23.06 13.97
C GLN A 40 -9.64 24.29 14.42
N GLN A 41 -8.53 24.57 13.74
CA GLN A 41 -7.74 25.77 14.00
C GLN A 41 -8.50 27.01 13.53
N LYS A 42 -8.57 28.05 14.38
CA LYS A 42 -9.08 29.39 14.03
C LYS A 42 -8.09 30.09 13.11
N GLN A 43 -8.11 29.74 11.83
CA GLN A 43 -7.41 30.47 10.77
C GLN A 43 -8.43 30.86 9.68
N ASP A 44 -8.05 31.78 8.81
CA ASP A 44 -8.85 32.31 7.68
C ASP A 44 -9.48 31.21 6.82
N GLN A 45 -10.44 31.59 5.96
CA GLN A 45 -11.22 30.69 5.10
C GLN A 45 -10.35 29.59 4.47
N ALA A 46 -10.83 28.34 4.54
CA ALA A 46 -10.17 27.23 3.87
C ALA A 46 -10.16 27.47 2.35
N ASP A 47 -9.09 27.09 1.65
CA ASP A 47 -9.08 27.07 0.18
C ASP A 47 -10.33 26.34 -0.34
N ALA A 48 -10.94 26.87 -1.41
CA ALA A 48 -12.05 26.21 -2.08
C ALA A 48 -11.64 24.79 -2.55
N CYS A 49 -12.56 23.84 -2.47
CA CYS A 49 -12.36 22.52 -3.07
C CYS A 49 -12.24 22.67 -4.60
N PRO A 50 -11.13 22.23 -5.24
CA PRO A 50 -11.03 22.28 -6.68
C PRO A 50 -12.07 21.35 -7.33
N SER A 51 -12.35 21.58 -8.61
CA SER A 51 -13.24 20.72 -9.39
C SER A 51 -12.76 19.26 -9.35
N THR A 52 -13.68 18.33 -9.18
CA THR A 52 -13.37 16.90 -9.22
C THR A 52 -12.75 16.54 -10.58
N PRO A 53 -11.59 15.87 -10.61
CA PRO A 53 -11.00 15.37 -11.86
C PRO A 53 -11.95 14.40 -12.53
N THR A 54 -12.07 14.46 -13.87
CA THR A 54 -12.98 13.59 -14.62
C THR A 54 -12.68 12.12 -14.35
N PRO A 55 -13.68 11.33 -13.87
CA PRO A 55 -13.52 9.89 -13.66
C PRO A 55 -13.01 9.17 -14.91
N TYR A 56 -11.94 8.39 -14.77
CA TYR A 56 -11.37 7.65 -15.90
C TYR A 56 -12.10 6.32 -16.10
N THR A 57 -12.99 6.27 -17.09
CA THR A 57 -13.81 5.08 -17.43
C THR A 57 -13.41 4.41 -18.75
N GLY A 58 -12.41 4.96 -19.45
CA GLY A 58 -11.91 4.40 -20.70
C GLY A 58 -11.08 3.13 -20.51
N THR A 59 -10.62 2.56 -21.63
CA THR A 59 -9.71 1.41 -21.61
C THR A 59 -8.36 1.80 -21.01
N LEU A 60 -7.72 0.90 -20.29
CA LEU A 60 -6.42 1.16 -19.65
C LEU A 60 -5.26 0.83 -20.62
N LEU A 61 -5.37 1.30 -21.87
CA LEU A 61 -4.39 1.05 -22.93
C LEU A 61 -3.36 2.18 -23.00
N PHE A 62 -2.53 2.29 -21.96
CA PHE A 62 -1.51 3.34 -21.88
C PHE A 62 -0.16 2.94 -22.50
N ARG A 63 0.50 3.90 -23.15
CA ARG A 63 1.88 3.75 -23.63
C ARG A 63 2.86 3.65 -22.46
N SER A 64 3.91 2.86 -22.64
CA SER A 64 5.00 2.76 -21.65
C SER A 64 6.01 3.87 -21.88
N LYS A 65 6.47 4.55 -20.83
CA LYS A 65 7.60 5.49 -20.91
C LYS A 65 8.93 4.84 -21.34
N TYR A 66 9.00 3.51 -21.37
CA TYR A 66 10.13 2.71 -21.84
C TYR A 66 9.86 2.09 -23.22
N GLU A 67 8.87 2.57 -23.96
CA GLU A 67 8.59 2.09 -25.32
C GLU A 67 9.82 2.29 -26.22
N GLY A 68 10.24 1.22 -26.89
CA GLY A 68 11.48 1.19 -27.67
C GLY A 68 12.73 0.79 -26.88
N SER A 69 12.65 0.62 -25.55
CA SER A 69 13.77 0.06 -24.75
C SER A 69 13.91 -1.45 -24.99
N ASP A 70 15.13 -1.95 -24.82
CA ASP A 70 15.43 -3.38 -24.76
C ASP A 70 14.79 -4.06 -23.53
N GLN A 71 15.06 -5.37 -23.33
CA GLN A 71 14.48 -6.16 -22.24
C GLN A 71 14.77 -5.60 -20.84
N ALA A 72 15.84 -4.82 -20.66
CA ALA A 72 16.17 -4.19 -19.37
C ALA A 72 15.21 -3.05 -19.01
N ARG A 73 14.49 -2.49 -20.00
CA ARG A 73 13.51 -1.40 -19.84
C ARG A 73 14.09 -0.22 -19.04
N THR A 74 15.27 0.26 -19.44
CA THR A 74 15.98 1.35 -18.73
C THR A 74 16.06 2.66 -19.52
N THR A 75 15.84 2.63 -20.83
CA THR A 75 15.89 3.79 -21.73
C THR A 75 14.53 4.48 -21.82
N LEU A 76 14.46 5.75 -21.39
CA LEU A 76 13.24 6.54 -21.47
C LEU A 76 12.99 7.03 -22.90
N ASN A 77 11.73 6.97 -23.32
CA ASN A 77 11.24 7.57 -24.55
C ASN A 77 10.44 8.84 -24.18
N PRO A 78 10.96 10.06 -24.47
CA PRO A 78 10.31 11.30 -24.06
C PRO A 78 8.90 11.48 -24.63
N GLU A 79 8.65 11.10 -25.88
CA GLU A 79 7.33 11.19 -26.52
C GLU A 79 6.34 10.22 -25.87
N ALA A 80 6.77 8.97 -25.62
CA ALA A 80 5.94 8.00 -24.94
C ALA A 80 5.67 8.40 -23.48
N GLU A 81 6.63 9.03 -22.80
CA GLU A 81 6.45 9.59 -21.47
C GLU A 81 5.44 10.74 -21.46
N GLN A 82 5.52 11.66 -22.43
CA GLN A 82 4.56 12.76 -22.56
C GLN A 82 3.15 12.23 -22.83
N ALA A 83 2.99 11.33 -23.81
CA ALA A 83 1.71 10.71 -24.12
C ALA A 83 1.12 9.97 -22.91
N PHE A 84 1.96 9.24 -22.17
CA PHE A 84 1.55 8.59 -20.92
C PHE A 84 1.05 9.61 -19.88
N ARG A 85 1.75 10.73 -19.69
CA ARG A 85 1.35 11.78 -18.73
C ARG A 85 0.03 12.42 -19.09
N GLU A 86 -0.19 12.72 -20.37
CA GLU A 86 -1.44 13.28 -20.87
C GLU A 86 -2.60 12.30 -20.68
N GLN A 87 -2.41 11.03 -21.04
CA GLN A 87 -3.44 9.98 -20.92
C GLN A 87 -3.82 9.66 -19.46
N THR A 88 -2.89 9.85 -18.52
CA THR A 88 -3.08 9.50 -17.09
C THR A 88 -3.26 10.72 -16.19
N ALA A 89 -3.46 11.91 -16.77
CA ALA A 89 -3.52 13.17 -16.05
C ALA A 89 -4.61 13.18 -14.97
N SER A 90 -5.86 12.81 -15.33
CA SER A 90 -6.99 12.81 -14.38
C SER A 90 -6.80 11.80 -13.24
N ILE A 91 -6.19 10.65 -13.54
CA ILE A 91 -5.84 9.62 -12.54
C ILE A 91 -4.80 10.19 -11.57
N THR A 92 -3.75 10.81 -12.10
CA THR A 92 -2.67 11.40 -11.29
C THR A 92 -3.19 12.56 -10.44
N GLU A 93 -4.10 13.36 -10.97
CA GLU A 93 -4.74 14.47 -10.27
C GLU A 93 -5.58 13.96 -9.10
N LEU A 94 -6.38 12.91 -9.30
CA LEU A 94 -7.12 12.23 -8.23
C LEU A 94 -6.18 11.70 -7.14
N GLU A 95 -5.15 10.94 -7.51
CA GLU A 95 -4.20 10.34 -6.57
C GLU A 95 -3.57 11.39 -5.65
N ARG A 96 -3.09 12.49 -6.24
CA ARG A 96 -2.43 13.57 -5.51
C ARG A 96 -3.43 14.40 -4.71
N GLY A 97 -4.57 14.74 -5.31
CA GLY A 97 -5.57 15.59 -4.71
C GLY A 97 -6.23 14.94 -3.49
N VAL A 98 -6.64 13.67 -3.59
CA VAL A 98 -7.20 12.93 -2.44
C VAL A 98 -6.18 12.87 -1.30
N SER A 99 -4.93 12.49 -1.60
CA SER A 99 -3.87 12.45 -0.58
C SER A 99 -3.64 13.82 0.07
N GLN A 100 -3.62 14.90 -0.73
CA GLN A 100 -3.44 16.26 -0.24
C GLN A 100 -4.61 16.72 0.64
N GLN A 101 -5.85 16.50 0.22
CA GLN A 101 -7.04 16.88 0.99
C GLN A 101 -7.10 16.11 2.31
N VAL A 102 -6.83 14.81 2.30
CA VAL A 102 -6.74 14.01 3.54
C VAL A 102 -5.63 14.51 4.46
N MET A 103 -4.42 14.79 3.93
CA MET A 103 -3.33 15.34 4.76
C MET A 103 -3.69 16.70 5.38
N ARG A 104 -4.35 17.58 4.63
CA ARG A 104 -4.83 18.88 5.15
C ARG A 104 -5.87 18.66 6.25
N TYR A 105 -6.87 17.82 6.00
CA TYR A 105 -7.89 17.48 6.99
C TYR A 105 -7.29 16.92 8.29
N MET A 106 -6.37 15.96 8.18
CA MET A 106 -5.71 15.36 9.35
C MET A 106 -4.73 16.31 10.06
N ARG A 107 -4.42 17.48 9.48
CA ARG A 107 -3.56 18.51 10.08
C ARG A 107 -4.37 19.59 10.80
N ASP A 108 -5.47 20.05 10.21
CA ASP A 108 -6.18 21.24 10.71
C ASP A 108 -7.68 21.02 11.01
N GLY A 109 -8.21 19.82 10.76
CA GLY A 109 -9.57 19.42 11.11
C GLY A 109 -10.69 20.10 10.32
N ARG A 110 -10.37 20.84 9.25
CA ARG A 110 -11.37 21.62 8.48
C ARG A 110 -12.29 20.71 7.65
N PRO A 111 -13.62 20.70 7.88
CA PRO A 111 -14.56 19.82 7.17
C PRO A 111 -14.56 19.96 5.64
N GLN A 112 -14.15 21.12 5.11
CA GLN A 112 -14.04 21.38 3.68
C GLN A 112 -13.07 20.40 3.00
N HIS A 113 -11.94 20.09 3.64
CA HIS A 113 -10.96 19.13 3.12
C HIS A 113 -11.52 17.71 3.09
N LEU A 114 -12.23 17.31 4.15
CA LEU A 114 -12.91 16.01 4.21
C LEU A 114 -13.98 15.89 3.12
N SER A 115 -14.87 16.88 3.02
CA SER A 115 -15.92 16.90 2.00
C SER A 115 -15.36 16.88 0.58
N CYS A 116 -14.23 17.55 0.35
CA CYS A 116 -13.56 17.56 -0.94
C CYS A 116 -13.01 16.16 -1.30
N ALA A 117 -12.28 15.53 -0.37
CA ALA A 117 -11.75 14.18 -0.57
C ALA A 117 -12.87 13.16 -0.82
N LEU A 118 -13.94 13.19 -0.02
CA LEU A 118 -15.08 12.28 -0.18
C LEU A 118 -15.87 12.55 -1.47
N GLY A 119 -16.05 13.82 -1.86
CA GLY A 119 -16.71 14.18 -3.11
C GLY A 119 -15.96 13.65 -4.34
N TRP A 120 -14.64 13.77 -4.35
CA TRP A 120 -13.81 13.25 -5.44
C TRP A 120 -13.86 11.72 -5.51
N LEU A 121 -13.66 11.03 -4.39
CA LEU A 121 -13.72 9.57 -4.33
C LEU A 121 -15.11 9.03 -4.70
N ASN A 122 -16.17 9.67 -4.22
CA ASN A 122 -17.53 9.25 -4.51
C ASN A 122 -17.87 9.40 -6.00
N SER A 123 -17.46 10.49 -6.65
CA SER A 123 -17.68 10.68 -8.10
C SER A 123 -16.96 9.62 -8.94
N TRP A 124 -15.73 9.23 -8.56
CA TRP A 124 -15.01 8.17 -9.24
C TRP A 124 -15.61 6.77 -8.99
N ALA A 125 -16.11 6.54 -7.77
CA ALA A 125 -16.78 5.30 -7.41
C ALA A 125 -18.13 5.14 -8.12
N GLU A 126 -18.93 6.21 -8.26
CA GLU A 126 -20.20 6.22 -9.01
C GLU A 126 -20.00 5.94 -10.50
N ALA A 127 -18.88 6.39 -11.06
CA ALA A 127 -18.58 6.21 -12.47
C ALA A 127 -17.91 4.87 -12.81
N ASP A 128 -17.71 3.99 -11.82
CA ASP A 128 -17.00 2.72 -12.01
C ASP A 128 -15.58 2.91 -12.61
N ALA A 129 -14.92 4.00 -12.22
CA ALA A 129 -13.65 4.39 -12.79
C ALA A 129 -12.56 3.33 -12.54
N LEU A 130 -11.64 3.20 -13.50
CA LEU A 130 -10.50 2.27 -13.50
C LEU A 130 -10.84 0.77 -13.53
N LEU A 131 -12.10 0.39 -13.76
CA LEU A 131 -12.51 -1.04 -13.78
C LEU A 131 -12.39 -1.73 -15.15
N SER A 132 -11.93 -1.04 -16.22
CA SER A 132 -11.77 -1.64 -17.56
C SER A 132 -10.90 -2.91 -17.57
N THR A 133 -11.44 -4.03 -18.04
CA THR A 133 -10.68 -5.29 -18.22
C THR A 133 -9.81 -5.29 -19.48
N GLU A 134 -9.93 -4.28 -20.34
CA GLU A 134 -9.01 -4.02 -21.44
C GLU A 134 -7.85 -3.16 -20.95
N TYR A 135 -6.64 -3.74 -20.85
CA TYR A 135 -5.49 -3.06 -20.29
C TYR A 135 -4.14 -3.50 -20.88
N THR A 136 -3.17 -2.59 -20.86
CA THR A 136 -1.74 -2.93 -20.98
C THR A 136 -1.11 -3.17 -19.60
N HIS A 137 0.15 -3.61 -19.55
CA HIS A 137 0.92 -3.67 -18.29
C HIS A 137 0.98 -2.30 -17.59
N THR A 138 1.11 -1.22 -18.35
CA THR A 138 1.07 0.16 -17.83
C THR A 138 -0.32 0.49 -17.29
N GLY A 139 -1.37 0.11 -18.02
CA GLY A 139 -2.77 0.21 -17.61
C GLY A 139 -3.08 -0.37 -16.24
N LYS A 140 -2.87 -1.68 -16.08
CA LYS A 140 -3.09 -2.37 -14.80
C LYS A 140 -2.16 -1.85 -13.69
N SER A 141 -1.01 -1.27 -14.04
CA SER A 141 -0.14 -0.60 -13.07
C SER A 141 -0.74 0.73 -12.57
N MET A 142 -1.41 1.49 -13.44
CA MET A 142 -2.13 2.70 -13.04
C MET A 142 -3.30 2.38 -12.11
N ARG A 143 -4.09 1.32 -12.40
CA ARG A 143 -5.15 0.84 -11.50
C ARG A 143 -4.64 0.61 -10.08
N LYS A 144 -3.61 -0.24 -9.93
CA LYS A 144 -3.10 -0.60 -8.60
C LYS A 144 -2.43 0.58 -7.90
N TRP A 145 -1.71 1.45 -8.61
CA TRP A 145 -1.16 2.66 -7.97
C TRP A 145 -2.25 3.59 -7.48
N ALA A 146 -3.28 3.86 -8.29
CA ALA A 146 -4.39 4.70 -7.88
C ALA A 146 -5.11 4.13 -6.66
N LEU A 147 -5.41 2.82 -6.67
CA LEU A 147 -5.99 2.13 -5.51
C LEU A 147 -5.14 2.33 -4.25
N GLY A 148 -3.82 2.08 -4.33
CA GLY A 148 -2.92 2.22 -3.18
C GLY A 148 -2.82 3.65 -2.66
N SER A 149 -2.83 4.64 -3.56
CA SER A 149 -2.84 6.06 -3.21
C SER A 149 -4.11 6.46 -2.46
N MET A 150 -5.27 6.10 -3.01
CA MET A 150 -6.58 6.46 -2.47
C MET A 150 -6.90 5.70 -1.18
N ALA A 151 -6.76 4.36 -1.19
CA ALA A 151 -6.99 3.52 -0.02
C ALA A 151 -6.01 3.86 1.11
N GLY A 152 -4.73 4.07 0.77
CA GLY A 152 -3.70 4.51 1.73
C GLY A 152 -4.09 5.78 2.48
N ALA A 153 -4.61 6.78 1.77
CA ALA A 153 -5.08 8.03 2.38
C ALA A 153 -6.38 7.80 3.18
N TYR A 154 -7.33 7.08 2.59
CA TYR A 154 -8.65 6.80 3.18
C TYR A 154 -8.57 6.05 4.51
N LEU A 155 -7.60 5.15 4.69
CA LEU A 155 -7.34 4.46 5.95
C LEU A 155 -7.26 5.42 7.15
N ARG A 156 -6.69 6.62 6.95
CA ARG A 156 -6.57 7.64 8.00
C ARG A 156 -7.93 8.21 8.41
N LEU A 157 -8.87 8.30 7.47
CA LEU A 157 -10.24 8.73 7.75
C LEU A 157 -11.06 7.61 8.40
N LYS A 158 -10.92 6.39 7.87
CA LYS A 158 -11.66 5.19 8.32
C LYS A 158 -11.36 4.83 9.77
N PHE A 159 -10.09 4.88 10.16
CA PHE A 159 -9.63 4.40 11.46
C PHE A 159 -9.33 5.49 12.47
N SER A 160 -9.39 6.78 12.10
CA SER A 160 -9.22 7.85 13.09
C SER A 160 -10.23 7.72 14.22
N SER A 161 -9.74 7.86 15.46
CA SER A 161 -10.58 7.86 16.67
C SER A 161 -11.62 8.98 16.69
N SER A 162 -11.47 10.03 15.87
CA SER A 162 -12.48 11.08 15.70
C SER A 162 -13.68 10.67 14.85
N GLN A 163 -13.65 9.49 14.21
CA GLN A 163 -14.73 8.93 13.40
C GLN A 163 -15.32 9.92 12.36
N PRO A 164 -14.47 10.57 11.54
CA PRO A 164 -14.91 11.64 10.64
C PRO A 164 -15.92 11.18 9.59
N LEU A 165 -15.93 9.88 9.26
CA LEU A 165 -16.81 9.28 8.27
C LEU A 165 -18.22 8.96 8.78
N ALA A 166 -18.47 9.06 10.10
CA ALA A 166 -19.76 8.69 10.69
C ALA A 166 -20.95 9.49 10.13
N ARG A 167 -20.70 10.70 9.61
CA ARG A 167 -21.69 11.58 8.97
C ARG A 167 -21.92 11.30 7.49
N TYR A 168 -21.18 10.35 6.90
CA TYR A 168 -21.18 10.07 5.46
C TYR A 168 -21.35 8.57 5.15
N PRO A 169 -22.37 7.88 5.71
CA PRO A 169 -22.47 6.42 5.60
C PRO A 169 -22.65 5.93 4.15
N GLU A 170 -23.48 6.61 3.35
CA GLU A 170 -23.74 6.22 1.95
C GLU A 170 -22.50 6.40 1.06
N GLN A 171 -21.82 7.55 1.18
CA GLN A 171 -20.57 7.80 0.45
C GLN A 171 -19.48 6.81 0.85
N THR A 172 -19.35 6.54 2.15
CA THR A 172 -18.41 5.55 2.71
C THR A 172 -18.68 4.17 2.12
N GLN A 173 -19.93 3.69 2.15
CA GLN A 173 -20.29 2.39 1.60
C GLN A 173 -19.93 2.28 0.11
N ARG A 174 -20.22 3.32 -0.69
CA ARG A 174 -19.94 3.32 -2.13
C ARG A 174 -18.44 3.33 -2.43
N ILE A 175 -17.68 4.19 -1.74
CA ILE A 175 -16.22 4.29 -1.91
C ILE A 175 -15.56 2.95 -1.54
N GLU A 176 -15.95 2.36 -0.41
CA GLU A 176 -15.38 1.09 0.05
C GLU A 176 -15.73 -0.07 -0.89
N ALA A 177 -16.97 -0.14 -1.41
CA ALA A 177 -17.34 -1.13 -2.41
C ALA A 177 -16.55 -0.97 -3.72
N TRP A 178 -16.27 0.26 -4.14
CA TRP A 178 -15.41 0.52 -5.30
C TRP A 178 -13.96 0.12 -5.06
N PHE A 179 -13.39 0.40 -3.88
CA PHE A 179 -12.05 -0.08 -3.52
C PHE A 179 -11.96 -1.61 -3.53
N VAL A 180 -12.98 -2.32 -3.04
CA VAL A 180 -13.05 -3.79 -3.10
C VAL A 180 -13.02 -4.27 -4.55
N ARG A 181 -13.85 -3.72 -5.45
CA ARG A 181 -13.84 -4.11 -6.86
C ARG A 181 -12.50 -3.86 -7.55
N LEU A 182 -11.85 -2.72 -7.25
CA LEU A 182 -10.50 -2.44 -7.75
C LEU A 182 -9.47 -3.42 -7.20
N ALA A 183 -9.58 -3.81 -5.93
CA ALA A 183 -8.68 -4.76 -5.29
C ALA A 183 -8.85 -6.16 -5.87
N GLU A 184 -10.09 -6.64 -6.03
CA GLU A 184 -10.41 -7.93 -6.66
C GLU A 184 -9.87 -7.99 -8.10
N GLN A 185 -10.09 -6.93 -8.88
CA GLN A 185 -9.51 -6.86 -10.22
C GLN A 185 -7.97 -6.78 -10.18
N THR A 186 -7.39 -6.11 -9.19
CA THR A 186 -5.92 -6.08 -8.99
C THR A 186 -5.38 -7.47 -8.64
N VAL A 187 -6.11 -8.28 -7.87
CA VAL A 187 -5.74 -9.67 -7.61
C VAL A 187 -5.70 -10.45 -8.94
N VAL A 188 -6.72 -10.31 -9.79
CA VAL A 188 -6.75 -10.94 -11.12
C VAL A 188 -5.58 -10.46 -11.99
N ASP A 189 -5.30 -9.16 -11.99
CA ASP A 189 -4.25 -8.54 -12.79
C ASP A 189 -2.83 -9.06 -12.47
N TRP A 190 -2.59 -9.54 -11.24
CA TRP A 190 -1.26 -9.83 -10.71
C TRP A 190 -1.09 -11.24 -10.12
N SER A 191 -2.10 -12.10 -10.23
CA SER A 191 -2.01 -13.52 -9.86
C SER A 191 -1.44 -14.39 -10.99
N ASP A 192 -1.03 -15.61 -10.65
CA ASP A 192 -0.58 -16.65 -11.59
C ASP A 192 0.58 -16.23 -12.51
N LEU A 193 1.40 -15.29 -12.05
CA LEU A 193 2.61 -14.86 -12.75
C LEU A 193 3.76 -15.82 -12.42
N PRO A 194 4.59 -16.21 -13.41
CA PRO A 194 5.83 -16.92 -13.12
C PRO A 194 6.80 -16.00 -12.35
N LEU A 195 7.68 -16.58 -11.54
CA LEU A 195 8.58 -15.84 -10.64
C LEU A 195 9.42 -14.79 -11.38
N GLU A 196 9.81 -15.03 -12.63
CA GLU A 196 10.62 -14.10 -13.44
C GLU A 196 9.84 -12.83 -13.84
N LYS A 197 8.50 -12.84 -13.71
CA LYS A 197 7.61 -11.71 -13.96
C LYS A 197 7.11 -11.04 -12.67
N ILE A 198 7.39 -11.63 -11.50
CA ILE A 198 7.04 -11.05 -10.20
C ILE A 198 8.20 -10.14 -9.75
N ASN A 199 7.95 -8.84 -9.74
CA ASN A 199 8.92 -7.82 -9.36
C ASN A 199 8.23 -6.72 -8.53
N ASN A 200 8.88 -5.57 -8.34
CA ASN A 200 8.34 -4.41 -7.61
C ASN A 200 6.89 -4.06 -7.96
N HIS A 201 6.46 -4.28 -9.21
CA HIS A 201 5.06 -4.06 -9.56
C HIS A 201 4.11 -4.96 -8.77
N SER A 202 4.40 -6.26 -8.60
CA SER A 202 3.56 -7.17 -7.79
C SER A 202 3.53 -6.71 -6.34
N TYR A 203 4.66 -6.24 -5.79
CA TYR A 203 4.73 -5.77 -4.41
C TYR A 203 3.87 -4.51 -4.20
N TRP A 204 3.94 -3.56 -5.13
CA TRP A 204 3.06 -2.39 -5.12
C TRP A 204 1.59 -2.76 -5.28
N ALA A 205 1.25 -3.83 -6.01
CA ALA A 205 -0.13 -4.32 -6.10
C ALA A 205 -0.59 -4.93 -4.78
N ALA A 206 0.27 -5.72 -4.14
CA ALA A 206 0.04 -6.29 -2.82
C ALA A 206 -0.20 -5.22 -1.74
N TRP A 207 0.54 -4.11 -1.77
CA TRP A 207 0.29 -2.97 -0.88
C TRP A 207 -1.12 -2.39 -1.11
N SER A 208 -1.49 -2.14 -2.35
CA SER A 208 -2.80 -1.57 -2.69
C SER A 208 -3.96 -2.46 -2.25
N VAL A 209 -3.82 -3.78 -2.47
CA VAL A 209 -4.81 -4.77 -2.03
C VAL A 209 -4.85 -4.88 -0.50
N MET A 210 -3.71 -4.80 0.19
CA MET A 210 -3.62 -4.81 1.66
C MET A 210 -4.40 -3.63 2.26
N ALA A 211 -4.21 -2.42 1.71
CA ALA A 211 -4.92 -1.24 2.17
C ALA A 211 -6.43 -1.38 2.00
N ALA A 212 -6.90 -1.87 0.84
CA ALA A 212 -8.31 -2.12 0.58
C ALA A 212 -8.89 -3.24 1.47
N ALA A 213 -8.12 -4.30 1.71
CA ALA A 213 -8.50 -5.42 2.57
C ALA A 213 -8.80 -4.96 3.99
N VAL A 214 -7.92 -4.11 4.57
CA VAL A 214 -8.10 -3.58 5.92
C VAL A 214 -9.29 -2.63 6.00
N ILE A 215 -9.50 -1.76 5.01
CA ILE A 215 -10.68 -0.87 4.96
C ILE A 215 -12.00 -1.67 4.98
N SER A 216 -12.05 -2.74 4.18
CA SER A 216 -13.27 -3.52 3.92
C SER A 216 -13.41 -4.76 4.80
N ASN A 217 -12.45 -5.00 5.71
CA ASN A 217 -12.35 -6.23 6.50
C ASN A 217 -12.40 -7.52 5.65
N ARG A 218 -11.79 -7.52 4.46
CA ARG A 218 -11.75 -8.66 3.52
C ARG A 218 -10.50 -9.50 3.73
N ARG A 219 -10.65 -10.63 4.44
CA ARG A 219 -9.52 -11.49 4.82
C ARG A 219 -8.85 -12.19 3.64
N ASP A 220 -9.61 -12.57 2.63
CA ASP A 220 -9.11 -13.16 1.39
C ASP A 220 -8.14 -12.22 0.65
N LEU A 221 -8.47 -10.92 0.58
CA LEU A 221 -7.60 -9.91 -0.01
C LEU A 221 -6.34 -9.68 0.84
N PHE A 222 -6.49 -9.66 2.17
CA PHE A 222 -5.36 -9.56 3.10
C PHE A 222 -4.39 -10.74 2.93
N ASP A 223 -4.92 -11.96 2.90
CA ASP A 223 -4.12 -13.19 2.77
C ASP A 223 -3.40 -13.25 1.41
N TRP A 224 -4.02 -12.75 0.33
CA TRP A 224 -3.35 -12.60 -0.97
C TRP A 224 -2.15 -11.65 -0.88
N SER A 225 -2.31 -10.49 -0.25
CA SER A 225 -1.20 -9.53 -0.07
C SER A 225 -0.06 -10.10 0.76
N VAL A 226 -0.36 -10.88 1.80
CA VAL A 226 0.63 -11.61 2.60
C VAL A 226 1.35 -12.65 1.75
N ALA A 227 0.63 -13.41 0.92
CA ALA A 227 1.24 -14.39 0.03
C ALA A 227 2.20 -13.73 -0.97
N GLN A 228 1.84 -12.56 -1.52
CA GLN A 228 2.73 -11.79 -2.39
C GLN A 228 3.98 -11.28 -1.65
N PHE A 229 3.86 -10.88 -0.38
CA PHE A 229 5.03 -10.56 0.44
C PHE A 229 5.95 -11.77 0.60
N ARG A 230 5.40 -12.95 0.89
CA ARG A 230 6.19 -14.18 1.04
C ARG A 230 6.93 -14.56 -0.24
N VAL A 231 6.28 -14.38 -1.40
CA VAL A 231 6.96 -14.55 -2.69
C VAL A 231 8.13 -13.57 -2.82
N ALA A 232 7.91 -12.28 -2.53
CA ALA A 232 8.96 -11.27 -2.57
C ALA A 232 10.12 -11.60 -1.61
N ALA A 233 9.80 -12.03 -0.39
CA ALA A 233 10.78 -12.45 0.61
C ALA A 233 11.60 -13.65 0.10
N GLY A 234 10.95 -14.65 -0.51
CA GLY A 234 11.62 -15.80 -1.14
C GLY A 234 12.47 -15.44 -2.36
N GLN A 235 12.24 -14.29 -3.00
CA GLN A 235 13.07 -13.79 -4.10
C GLN A 235 14.32 -13.02 -3.62
N VAL A 236 14.39 -12.63 -2.34
CA VAL A 236 15.59 -11.99 -1.79
C VAL A 236 16.67 -13.05 -1.60
N ASP A 237 17.74 -12.97 -2.37
CA ASP A 237 18.84 -13.91 -2.28
C ASP A 237 19.63 -13.79 -0.96
N GLU A 238 20.62 -14.66 -0.76
CA GLU A 238 21.46 -14.69 0.45
C GLU A 238 22.24 -13.39 0.68
N GLN A 239 22.44 -12.58 -0.36
CA GLN A 239 23.16 -11.31 -0.29
C GLN A 239 22.23 -10.10 -0.14
N GLY A 240 20.92 -10.29 -0.27
CA GLY A 240 19.92 -9.23 -0.16
C GLY A 240 19.50 -8.61 -1.49
N TYR A 241 19.87 -9.20 -2.64
CA TYR A 241 19.43 -8.74 -3.94
C TYR A 241 18.12 -9.40 -4.38
N LEU A 242 17.40 -8.68 -5.25
CA LEU A 242 16.23 -9.18 -5.96
C LEU A 242 16.62 -9.43 -7.42
N PRO A 243 16.64 -10.69 -7.90
CA PRO A 243 17.09 -11.03 -9.25
C PRO A 243 16.37 -10.26 -10.35
N ASN A 244 15.07 -10.00 -10.19
CA ASN A 244 14.29 -9.27 -11.19
C ASN A 244 14.55 -7.76 -11.20
N GLU A 245 15.07 -7.20 -10.10
CA GLU A 245 15.47 -5.80 -10.05
C GLU A 245 16.92 -5.60 -10.51
N LEU A 246 17.80 -6.60 -10.36
CA LEU A 246 19.15 -6.59 -10.93
C LEU A 246 19.12 -6.49 -12.47
N LYS A 247 18.12 -7.10 -13.11
CA LYS A 247 17.89 -7.00 -14.58
C LYS A 247 17.69 -5.57 -15.07
N ARG A 248 17.53 -4.59 -14.17
CA ARG A 248 17.36 -3.17 -14.48
C ARG A 248 18.69 -2.42 -14.60
N ARG A 249 19.83 -3.12 -14.67
CA ARG A 249 21.15 -2.59 -15.02
C ARG A 249 21.51 -1.37 -14.15
N GLN A 250 21.80 -0.22 -14.75
CA GLN A 250 22.12 1.02 -14.06
C GLN A 250 21.01 1.51 -13.11
N ARG A 251 19.78 1.00 -13.22
CA ARG A 251 18.67 1.35 -12.33
C ARG A 251 18.45 0.32 -11.21
N ALA A 252 19.26 -0.74 -11.12
CA ALA A 252 19.03 -1.85 -10.19
C ALA A 252 18.90 -1.38 -8.75
N LEU A 253 19.83 -0.56 -8.24
CA LEU A 253 19.76 -0.04 -6.87
C LEU A 253 18.50 0.79 -6.63
N ALA A 254 18.12 1.65 -7.59
CA ALA A 254 16.89 2.43 -7.48
C ALA A 254 15.63 1.55 -7.42
N TYR A 255 15.60 0.44 -8.18
CA TYR A 255 14.49 -0.51 -8.18
C TYR A 255 14.45 -1.43 -6.94
N HIS A 256 15.60 -1.78 -6.37
CA HIS A 256 15.65 -2.42 -5.04
C HIS A 256 15.06 -1.49 -3.98
N ASN A 257 15.52 -0.23 -3.94
CA ASN A 257 14.95 0.77 -3.04
C ASN A 257 13.45 0.99 -3.29
N TYR A 258 12.99 0.93 -4.55
CA TYR A 258 11.57 1.07 -4.90
C TYR A 258 10.69 -0.12 -4.48
N SER A 259 11.30 -1.26 -4.14
CA SER A 259 10.62 -2.45 -3.63
C SER A 259 10.35 -2.38 -2.13
N LEU A 260 11.17 -1.65 -1.37
CA LEU A 260 11.06 -1.54 0.08
C LEU A 260 9.78 -0.87 0.60
N PRO A 261 9.24 0.21 -0.01
CA PRO A 261 8.04 0.86 0.49
C PRO A 261 6.81 -0.04 0.59
N PRO A 262 6.36 -0.73 -0.48
CA PRO A 262 5.20 -1.60 -0.35
C PRO A 262 5.45 -2.78 0.60
N LEU A 263 6.65 -3.39 0.58
CA LEU A 263 6.97 -4.53 1.44
C LEU A 263 6.97 -4.15 2.93
N SER A 264 7.56 -3.01 3.27
CA SER A 264 7.57 -2.52 4.66
C SER A 264 6.17 -2.18 5.16
N MET A 265 5.32 -1.61 4.29
CA MET A 265 3.93 -1.35 4.63
C MET A 265 3.13 -2.63 4.84
N ILE A 266 3.28 -3.64 3.95
CA ILE A 266 2.60 -4.93 4.09
C ILE A 266 3.01 -5.62 5.40
N ALA A 267 4.31 -5.65 5.71
CA ALA A 267 4.80 -6.24 6.96
C ALA A 267 4.25 -5.53 8.20
N ALA A 268 4.19 -4.19 8.20
CA ALA A 268 3.65 -3.45 9.33
C ALA A 268 2.14 -3.66 9.52
N PHE A 269 1.38 -3.73 8.42
CA PHE A 269 -0.05 -4.05 8.48
C PHE A 269 -0.28 -5.51 8.91
N ALA A 270 0.55 -6.46 8.46
CA ALA A 270 0.49 -7.84 8.93
C ALA A 270 0.74 -7.92 10.44
N GLN A 271 1.75 -7.21 10.94
CA GLN A 271 2.07 -7.17 12.38
C GLN A 271 0.90 -6.60 13.21
N ALA A 272 0.23 -5.55 12.73
CA ALA A 272 -0.96 -5.00 13.37
C ALA A 272 -2.14 -6.00 13.44
N ASN A 273 -2.09 -7.07 12.64
CA ASN A 273 -3.06 -8.17 12.61
C ASN A 273 -2.49 -9.47 13.18
N SER A 274 -1.52 -9.37 14.10
CA SER A 274 -0.89 -10.50 14.79
C SER A 274 -0.20 -11.51 13.87
N LEU A 275 0.26 -11.07 12.69
CA LEU A 275 1.05 -11.87 11.77
C LEU A 275 2.44 -11.26 11.60
N ASP A 276 3.46 -11.93 12.14
CA ASP A 276 4.84 -11.49 12.01
C ASP A 276 5.47 -12.02 10.71
N LEU A 277 5.84 -11.10 9.81
CA LEU A 277 6.50 -11.41 8.53
C LEU A 277 8.00 -11.08 8.54
N ARG A 278 8.56 -10.64 9.68
CA ARG A 278 9.94 -10.14 9.76
C ARG A 278 10.97 -11.23 9.50
N GLU A 279 10.70 -12.44 9.98
CA GLU A 279 11.62 -13.58 9.88
C GLU A 279 11.47 -14.39 8.56
N GLU A 280 10.53 -14.00 7.69
CA GLU A 280 10.32 -14.69 6.40
C GLU A 280 11.63 -14.72 5.58
N ASN A 281 12.00 -15.91 5.12
CA ASN A 281 13.28 -16.18 4.44
C ASN A 281 14.51 -15.58 5.16
N HIS A 282 14.67 -15.93 6.44
CA HIS A 282 15.81 -15.55 7.27
C HIS A 282 16.02 -14.03 7.34
N GLY A 283 14.93 -13.29 7.59
CA GLY A 283 15.01 -11.82 7.67
C GLY A 283 15.15 -11.14 6.31
N ALA A 284 14.49 -11.63 5.26
CA ALA A 284 14.66 -11.14 3.89
C ALA A 284 14.41 -9.63 3.74
N LEU A 285 13.39 -9.08 4.40
CA LEU A 285 13.11 -7.64 4.32
C LEU A 285 14.24 -6.81 4.95
N GLN A 286 14.78 -7.26 6.10
CA GLN A 286 15.93 -6.62 6.73
C GLN A 286 17.17 -6.71 5.83
N ARG A 287 17.46 -7.90 5.30
CA ARG A 287 18.61 -8.14 4.42
C ARG A 287 18.56 -7.29 3.15
N LEU A 288 17.38 -7.15 2.52
CA LEU A 288 17.15 -6.26 1.39
C LEU A 288 17.38 -4.79 1.77
N ALA A 289 16.84 -4.34 2.91
CA ALA A 289 16.99 -2.96 3.37
C ALA A 289 18.46 -2.61 3.65
N GLU A 290 19.18 -3.50 4.31
CA GLU A 290 20.62 -3.34 4.58
C GLU A 290 21.44 -3.33 3.29
N ARG A 291 21.12 -4.21 2.33
CA ARG A 291 21.75 -4.20 1.00
C ARG A 291 21.54 -2.88 0.26
N VAL A 292 20.32 -2.32 0.30
CA VAL A 292 20.02 -1.02 -0.31
C VAL A 292 20.78 0.10 0.39
N MET A 293 20.80 0.13 1.72
CA MET A 293 21.52 1.18 2.47
C MET A 293 23.02 1.14 2.18
N ALA A 294 23.63 -0.06 2.16
CA ALA A 294 25.02 -0.23 1.77
C ALA A 294 25.26 0.26 0.33
N GLY A 295 24.38 -0.09 -0.61
CA GLY A 295 24.46 0.35 -2.02
C GLY A 295 24.36 1.86 -2.20
N VAL A 296 23.59 2.53 -1.35
CA VAL A 296 23.44 4.00 -1.35
C VAL A 296 24.70 4.70 -0.82
N GLU A 297 25.42 4.08 0.11
CA GLU A 297 26.71 4.58 0.60
C GLU A 297 27.85 4.28 -0.40
N LYS A 298 27.89 3.05 -0.93
CA LYS A 298 28.89 2.58 -1.89
C LYS A 298 28.24 1.69 -2.95
N GLN A 299 28.38 2.08 -4.22
CA GLN A 299 27.69 1.43 -5.32
C GLN A 299 28.35 0.12 -5.77
N ASP A 300 29.62 -0.13 -5.39
CA ASP A 300 30.47 -1.23 -5.86
C ASP A 300 29.73 -2.58 -5.92
N GLY A 301 28.99 -2.93 -4.87
CA GLY A 301 28.25 -4.20 -4.82
C GLY A 301 27.10 -4.30 -5.83
N PHE A 302 26.50 -3.19 -6.26
CA PHE A 302 25.50 -3.19 -7.34
C PHE A 302 26.16 -3.07 -8.72
N GLU A 303 27.27 -2.35 -8.81
CA GLU A 303 28.04 -2.24 -10.06
C GLU A 303 28.62 -3.59 -10.46
N GLU A 304 29.19 -4.35 -9.51
CA GLU A 304 29.70 -5.72 -9.74
C GLU A 304 28.58 -6.67 -10.19
N GLN A 305 27.40 -6.62 -9.56
CA GLN A 305 26.28 -7.49 -9.89
C GLN A 305 25.61 -7.17 -11.24
N THR A 306 25.80 -5.96 -11.75
CA THR A 306 25.09 -5.50 -12.96
C THR A 306 26.00 -5.15 -14.13
N ASP A 307 27.31 -5.05 -13.90
CA ASP A 307 28.30 -4.51 -14.85
C ASP A 307 27.95 -3.08 -15.32
N HIS A 308 27.35 -2.27 -14.43
CA HIS A 308 26.90 -0.93 -14.73
C HIS A 308 26.98 0.01 -13.53
N GLN A 309 27.51 1.23 -13.75
CA GLN A 309 27.39 2.34 -12.79
C GLN A 309 25.92 2.64 -12.48
N GLN A 310 25.58 2.90 -11.23
CA GLN A 310 24.17 3.09 -10.83
C GLN A 310 23.68 4.55 -11.00
N ASP A 311 22.43 4.70 -11.45
CA ASP A 311 21.71 5.96 -11.53
C ASP A 311 21.17 6.35 -10.13
N MET A 312 21.86 7.29 -9.50
CA MET A 312 21.55 7.76 -8.16
C MET A 312 20.47 8.85 -8.10
N GLN A 313 19.89 9.28 -9.23
CA GLN A 313 18.98 10.43 -9.26
C GLN A 313 17.74 10.24 -8.37
N ASP A 314 17.15 9.04 -8.37
CA ASP A 314 15.99 8.74 -7.52
C ASP A 314 16.38 8.62 -6.04
N LEU A 315 17.58 8.15 -5.73
CA LEU A 315 18.08 7.95 -4.36
C LEU A 315 18.52 9.25 -3.67
N ARG A 316 18.41 10.39 -4.36
CA ARG A 316 18.56 11.72 -3.77
C ARG A 316 17.23 12.30 -3.28
N LYS A 317 16.10 11.66 -3.59
CA LYS A 317 14.76 12.18 -3.29
C LYS A 317 14.27 11.67 -1.94
N PRO A 318 13.95 12.54 -0.96
CA PRO A 318 13.50 12.12 0.37
C PRO A 318 12.34 11.14 0.36
N ALA A 319 11.31 11.38 -0.46
CA ALA A 319 10.12 10.54 -0.56
C ALA A 319 10.42 9.08 -1.01
N LYS A 320 11.58 8.81 -1.60
CA LYS A 320 11.99 7.45 -2.02
C LYS A 320 12.49 6.61 -0.84
N PHE A 321 12.74 7.21 0.31
CA PHE A 321 13.10 6.54 1.57
C PHE A 321 11.94 6.46 2.57
N ALA A 322 10.70 6.73 2.12
CA ALA A 322 9.52 6.65 2.97
C ALA A 322 9.31 5.28 3.64
N TRP A 323 9.94 4.23 3.12
CA TRP A 323 9.96 2.89 3.70
C TRP A 323 10.67 2.83 5.06
N LEU A 324 11.58 3.76 5.37
CA LEU A 324 12.26 3.82 6.66
C LEU A 324 11.27 4.03 7.82
N ALA A 325 10.17 4.76 7.60
CA ALA A 325 9.17 5.01 8.63
C ALA A 325 8.52 3.72 9.15
N PRO A 326 7.85 2.87 8.33
CA PRO A 326 7.37 1.57 8.79
C PRO A 326 8.50 0.61 9.16
N TYR A 327 9.60 0.59 8.40
CA TYR A 327 10.73 -0.31 8.66
C TYR A 327 11.31 -0.15 10.07
N CYS A 328 11.53 1.07 10.54
CA CYS A 328 12.05 1.33 11.88
C CYS A 328 11.04 1.13 13.02
N THR A 329 9.77 0.84 12.71
CA THR A 329 8.80 0.33 13.69
C THR A 329 8.81 -1.19 13.78
N LEU A 330 9.16 -1.87 12.67
CA LEU A 330 9.25 -3.33 12.59
C LEU A 330 10.55 -3.86 13.21
N TYR A 331 11.65 -3.14 12.99
CA TYR A 331 13.01 -3.53 13.39
C TYR A 331 13.68 -2.47 14.26
N THR A 332 14.63 -2.89 15.08
CA THR A 332 15.59 -1.96 15.68
C THR A 332 16.51 -1.43 14.59
N CYS A 333 16.25 -0.22 14.09
CA CYS A 333 17.04 0.35 13.00
C CYS A 333 18.51 0.58 13.37
N SER A 334 19.39 0.22 12.42
CA SER A 334 20.81 0.53 12.49
C SER A 334 21.06 2.03 12.62
N ALA A 335 22.25 2.42 13.10
CA ALA A 335 22.62 3.83 13.23
C ALA A 335 22.51 4.56 11.89
N ALA A 336 22.98 3.94 10.79
CA ALA A 336 22.89 4.50 9.45
C ALA A 336 21.44 4.68 8.97
N ALA A 337 20.56 3.69 9.20
CA ALA A 337 19.15 3.80 8.85
C ALA A 337 18.45 4.91 9.65
N ARG A 338 18.74 5.02 10.95
CA ARG A 338 18.22 6.11 11.81
C ARG A 338 18.70 7.48 11.37
N GLN A 339 20.00 7.62 11.08
CA GLN A 339 20.56 8.87 10.56
C GLN A 339 19.89 9.25 9.24
N ARG A 340 19.74 8.30 8.30
CA ARG A 340 19.05 8.56 7.02
C ARG A 340 17.60 8.96 7.21
N GLN A 341 16.89 8.33 8.15
CA GLN A 341 15.52 8.69 8.49
C GLN A 341 15.42 10.13 9.02
N GLN A 342 16.37 10.57 9.83
CA GLN A 342 16.43 11.95 10.35
C GLN A 342 16.74 12.96 9.24
N GLU A 343 17.70 12.65 8.36
CA GLU A 343 18.13 13.52 7.26
C GLU A 343 17.05 13.70 6.18
N MET A 344 16.31 12.62 5.86
CA MET A 344 15.35 12.61 4.76
C MET A 344 13.89 12.77 5.23
N GLY A 345 13.62 12.66 6.53
CA GLY A 345 12.29 12.85 7.08
C GLY A 345 11.88 14.33 7.18
N PRO A 346 10.59 14.63 7.35
CA PRO A 346 9.45 13.71 7.35
C PRO A 346 9.09 13.22 5.94
N PHE A 347 8.59 12.00 5.84
CA PHE A 347 8.27 11.34 4.59
C PHE A 347 6.82 11.53 4.16
N ARG A 348 6.64 12.12 2.98
CA ARG A 348 5.34 12.28 2.33
C ARG A 348 5.36 11.67 0.93
N THR A 349 4.47 10.74 0.68
CA THR A 349 4.28 10.14 -0.66
C THR A 349 2.84 9.70 -0.85
N PHE A 350 2.20 10.21 -1.90
CA PHE A 350 0.78 9.96 -2.15
C PHE A 350 0.47 8.47 -2.38
N ARG A 351 1.41 7.70 -2.95
CA ARG A 351 1.23 6.25 -3.20
C ARG A 351 1.14 5.39 -1.94
N LEU A 352 1.55 5.92 -0.79
CA LEU A 352 1.37 5.29 0.52
C LEU A 352 0.31 6.00 1.37
N GLY A 353 -0.47 6.91 0.77
CA GLY A 353 -1.54 7.62 1.46
C GLY A 353 -1.17 8.99 2.03
N GLY A 354 0.03 9.52 1.74
CA GLY A 354 0.42 10.88 2.14
C GLY A 354 1.53 10.88 3.19
N ASP A 355 1.26 11.45 4.36
CA ASP A 355 2.25 11.61 5.44
C ASP A 355 2.50 10.28 6.17
N VAL A 356 3.52 9.55 5.70
CA VAL A 356 3.91 8.23 6.22
C VAL A 356 4.62 8.37 7.56
N SER A 357 5.45 9.39 7.73
CA SER A 357 6.09 9.67 9.01
C SER A 357 5.08 9.90 10.12
N GLN A 358 3.98 10.61 9.85
CA GLN A 358 2.97 10.85 10.88
C GLN A 358 2.30 9.57 11.40
N VAL A 359 2.07 8.57 10.53
CA VAL A 359 1.34 7.34 10.92
C VAL A 359 2.24 6.23 11.50
N PHE A 360 3.57 6.36 11.41
CA PHE A 360 4.52 5.38 12.00
C PHE A 360 5.42 5.98 13.08
N THR A 361 5.66 7.28 13.03
CA THR A 361 6.45 8.02 14.03
C THR A 361 5.68 9.28 14.41
N PRO A 362 4.52 9.17 15.09
CA PRO A 362 3.77 10.34 15.51
C PRO A 362 4.65 11.19 16.43
N ARG A 363 4.83 12.48 16.10
CA ARG A 363 5.52 13.41 16.99
C ARG A 363 4.80 13.45 18.33
N ALA A 364 5.55 13.42 19.43
CA ALA A 364 5.00 13.71 20.74
C ALA A 364 4.38 15.12 20.72
N LYS A 365 3.32 15.34 21.50
CA LYS A 365 2.57 16.61 21.55
C LYS A 365 3.44 17.83 21.89
N ASP A 366 4.65 17.63 22.39
CA ASP A 366 5.52 18.69 22.92
C ASP A 366 6.62 19.18 21.95
N ASP A 367 6.70 18.64 20.72
CA ASP A 367 7.67 19.09 19.69
C ASP A 367 7.07 20.11 18.69
N SER A 368 6.16 20.98 19.14
CA SER A 368 5.52 22.03 18.31
C SER A 368 5.87 23.44 18.76
#